data_AF-A0A6M0C978-F1
#
_entry.id   AF-A0A6M0C978-F1
#
_cell.length_a   1.000
_cell.length_b   1.000
_cell.length_c   1.000
_cell.angle_alpha   90.00
_cell.angle_beta   90.00
_cell.angle_gamma   90.00
#
_symmetry.space_group_name_H-M   'P 1'
#
loop_
_entity.id
_entity.type
_entity.pdbx_description
1 polymer ?
#
loop_
_entity_poly.entity_id
_entity_poly.type
_entity_poly.pdbx_seq_one_letter_code
_entity_poly.pdbx_strand_id
1 'polypeptide(L)'
;MYGSDVNPNPFQEPRFYPTQCNMPEDIRIQVAEWLNQTLATSIDLNSQLKQATWMIRGMNFYPLYLLINEISDQISYHIQIVSERISTLACTPLVSIRIAVQHSQLPEFPFGDIPVEKILKAIAQRIASHSQFIKQSPEELYL
;
A
#
# COMPACT_ATOMS: atom_id res chain seq x y z
N MET A 1 30.74 -6.55 -1.92
CA MET A 1 30.59 -7.74 -1.07
C MET A 1 29.10 -7.91 -0.75
N TYR A 2 28.31 -8.39 -1.72
CA TYR A 2 26.92 -8.79 -1.43
C TYR A 2 26.98 -10.21 -0.89
N GLY A 3 26.70 -10.36 0.40
CA GLY A 3 26.84 -11.63 1.13
C GLY A 3 25.93 -12.73 0.60
N SER A 4 26.35 -13.97 0.84
CA SER A 4 25.77 -15.26 0.45
C SER A 4 24.36 -15.57 0.99
N ASP A 5 23.64 -14.58 1.53
CA ASP A 5 22.37 -14.75 2.24
C ASP A 5 21.17 -14.23 1.44
N VAL A 6 21.24 -14.27 0.10
CA VAL A 6 20.08 -13.96 -0.75
C VAL A 6 19.15 -15.18 -0.73
N ASN A 7 18.31 -15.25 0.30
CA ASN A 7 17.20 -16.20 0.34
C ASN A 7 16.08 -15.65 -0.58
N PRO A 8 15.65 -16.37 -1.62
CA PRO A 8 14.62 -15.90 -2.55
C PRO A 8 13.21 -15.93 -1.95
N ASN A 9 13.06 -16.23 -0.65
CA ASN A 9 11.76 -16.25 0.01
C ASN A 9 11.22 -14.81 0.17
N PRO A 10 10.15 -14.44 -0.55
CA PRO A 10 9.56 -13.11 -0.44
C PRO A 10 8.81 -12.89 0.88
N PHE A 11 8.70 -13.91 1.74
CA PHE A 11 7.91 -13.90 2.98
C PHE A 11 8.78 -13.75 4.24
N GLN A 12 9.97 -13.19 4.13
CA GLN A 12 10.78 -12.87 5.31
C GLN A 12 10.27 -11.61 6.00
N GLU A 13 10.36 -11.62 7.33
CA GLU A 13 10.16 -10.43 8.16
C GLU A 13 11.04 -9.26 7.69
N PRO A 14 10.56 -8.01 7.82
CA PRO A 14 11.33 -6.85 7.41
C PRO A 14 12.66 -6.82 8.17
N ARG A 15 13.76 -6.66 7.41
CA ARG A 15 15.09 -6.60 7.99
C ARG A 15 15.40 -5.19 8.47
N PHE A 16 15.94 -5.08 9.68
CA PHE A 16 16.46 -3.84 10.24
C PHE A 16 18.00 -3.77 10.14
N TYR A 17 18.52 -2.56 10.04
CA TYR A 17 19.95 -2.28 9.87
C TYR A 17 20.46 -1.29 10.92
N PRO A 18 21.77 -1.33 11.26
CA PRO A 18 22.39 -0.30 12.10
C PRO A 18 22.20 1.09 11.49
N THR A 19 21.86 2.08 12.33
CA THR A 19 21.52 3.43 11.89
C THR A 19 21.88 4.50 12.92
N GLN A 20 22.08 5.73 12.45
CA GLN A 20 22.23 6.94 13.27
C GLN A 20 20.89 7.65 13.49
N CYS A 21 19.78 7.03 13.12
CA CYS A 21 18.44 7.55 13.37
C CYS A 21 18.25 7.80 14.87
N ASN A 22 17.99 9.05 15.26
CA ASN A 22 17.83 9.49 16.65
C ASN A 22 16.45 9.12 17.26
N MET A 23 15.82 8.06 16.77
CA MET A 23 14.55 7.54 17.27
C MET A 23 14.84 6.31 18.16
N PRO A 24 14.20 6.17 19.33
CA PRO A 24 14.28 4.96 20.14
C PRO A 24 14.01 3.71 19.29
N GLU A 25 14.78 2.65 19.50
CA GLU A 25 14.77 1.48 18.62
C GLU A 25 13.40 0.78 18.59
N ASP A 26 12.77 0.64 19.75
CA ASP A 26 11.43 0.09 19.92
C ASP A 26 10.37 0.89 19.16
N ILE A 27 10.41 2.22 19.25
CA ILE A 27 9.50 3.11 18.51
C ILE A 27 9.77 3.02 17.01
N ARG A 28 11.04 3.00 16.60
CA ARG A 28 11.45 2.90 15.19
C ARG A 28 10.95 1.61 14.55
N ILE A 29 11.05 0.48 15.25
CA ILE A 29 10.57 -0.82 14.80
C ILE A 29 9.05 -0.78 14.62
N GLN A 30 8.30 -0.35 15.63
CA GLN A 30 6.85 -0.28 15.58
C GLN A 30 6.35 0.61 14.43
N VAL A 31 6.98 1.79 14.25
CA VAL A 31 6.64 2.70 13.14
C VAL A 31 6.95 2.04 11.78
N ALA A 32 8.11 1.39 11.64
CA ALA A 32 8.50 0.76 10.38
C ALA A 32 7.59 -0.43 10.00
N GLU A 33 7.17 -1.23 10.98
CA GLU A 33 6.20 -2.31 10.79
C GLU A 33 4.84 -1.77 10.36
N TRP A 34 4.33 -0.74 11.06
CA TRP A 34 3.08 -0.08 10.68
C TRP A 34 3.14 0.52 9.27
N LEU A 35 4.26 1.14 8.90
CA LEU A 35 4.46 1.66 7.56
C LEU A 35 4.54 0.56 6.51
N ASN A 36 5.15 -0.60 6.79
CA ASN A 36 5.13 -1.74 5.87
C ASN A 36 3.71 -2.31 5.67
N GLN A 37 2.90 -2.33 6.73
CA GLN A 37 1.49 -2.72 6.64
C GLN A 37 0.66 -1.70 5.82
N THR A 38 0.96 -0.41 5.99
CA THR A 38 0.39 0.68 5.18
C THR A 38 0.81 0.57 3.72
N LEU A 39 2.08 0.25 3.46
CA LEU A 39 2.65 0.07 2.14
C LEU A 39 1.97 -1.07 1.39
N ALA A 40 1.83 -2.24 2.02
CA ALA A 40 1.13 -3.39 1.45
C ALA A 40 -0.30 -3.05 1.03
N THR A 41 -1.07 -2.43 1.93
CA THR A 41 -2.46 -2.02 1.68
C THR A 41 -2.56 -0.96 0.57
N SER A 42 -1.58 -0.05 0.48
CA SER A 42 -1.54 0.99 -0.56
C SER A 42 -1.20 0.42 -1.94
N ILE A 43 -0.27 -0.55 -2.00
CA ILE A 43 0.08 -1.26 -3.24
C ILE A 43 -1.14 -2.02 -3.78
N ASP A 44 -1.85 -2.73 -2.91
CA ASP A 44 -3.08 -3.42 -3.27
C ASP A 44 -4.14 -2.43 -3.77
N LEU A 45 -4.43 -1.35 -3.03
CA LEU A 45 -5.37 -0.30 -3.47
C LEU A 45 -5.04 0.22 -4.87
N ASN A 46 -3.76 0.51 -5.12
CA ASN A 46 -3.33 1.03 -6.41
C ASN A 46 -3.56 0.02 -7.54
N SER A 47 -3.30 -1.27 -7.29
CA SER A 47 -3.57 -2.33 -8.25
C SER A 47 -5.06 -2.44 -8.58
N GLN A 48 -5.92 -2.34 -7.56
CA GLN A 48 -7.38 -2.38 -7.71
C GLN A 48 -7.91 -1.15 -8.46
N LEU A 49 -7.33 0.03 -8.25
CA LEU A 49 -7.66 1.24 -9.01
C LEU A 49 -7.26 1.11 -10.48
N LYS A 50 -6.05 0.59 -10.79
CA LYS A 50 -5.64 0.34 -12.19
C LYS A 50 -6.55 -0.68 -12.86
N GLN A 51 -6.93 -1.75 -12.16
CA GLN A 51 -7.90 -2.72 -12.65
C GLN A 51 -9.25 -2.04 -12.95
N ALA A 52 -9.77 -1.22 -12.04
CA ALA A 52 -11.02 -0.50 -12.24
C ALA A 52 -10.96 0.41 -13.48
N THR A 53 -9.87 1.15 -13.68
CA THR A 53 -9.64 2.00 -14.87
C THR A 53 -9.78 1.22 -16.18
N TRP A 54 -9.32 -0.03 -16.23
CA TRP A 54 -9.46 -0.91 -17.41
C TRP A 54 -10.84 -1.54 -17.55
N MET A 55 -11.63 -1.60 -16.47
CA MET A 55 -12.98 -2.17 -16.47
C MET A 55 -14.08 -1.16 -16.83
N ILE A 56 -13.84 0.14 -16.69
CA ILE A 56 -14.84 1.17 -17.05
C ILE A 56 -15.15 1.11 -18.55
N ARG A 57 -16.44 1.12 -18.88
CA ARG A 57 -16.98 1.12 -20.25
C ARG A 57 -18.29 1.93 -20.30
N GLY A 58 -18.66 2.43 -21.46
CA GLY A 58 -19.96 3.08 -21.68
C GLY A 58 -19.95 4.61 -21.49
N MET A 59 -21.11 5.17 -21.15
CA MET A 59 -21.28 6.61 -21.00
C MET A 59 -20.36 7.15 -19.90
N ASN A 60 -19.73 8.30 -20.15
CA ASN A 60 -18.72 8.90 -19.25
C ASN A 60 -17.42 8.09 -19.09
N PHE A 61 -17.09 7.16 -20.00
CA PHE A 61 -15.83 6.42 -19.97
C PHE A 61 -14.61 7.33 -19.76
N TYR A 62 -14.41 8.32 -20.62
CA TYR A 62 -13.20 9.16 -20.60
C TYR A 62 -13.04 9.97 -19.30
N PRO A 63 -14.03 10.74 -18.81
CA PRO A 63 -13.88 11.46 -17.55
C PRO A 63 -13.69 10.54 -16.34
N LEU A 64 -14.34 9.37 -16.29
CA LEU A 64 -14.16 8.42 -15.21
C LEU A 64 -12.78 7.75 -15.27
N TYR A 65 -12.30 7.39 -16.47
CA TYR A 65 -10.96 6.87 -16.70
C TYR A 65 -9.91 7.85 -16.16
N LEU A 66 -10.01 9.13 -16.51
CA LEU A 66 -9.07 10.16 -16.06
C LEU A 66 -9.09 10.31 -14.54
N LEU A 67 -10.29 10.40 -13.94
CA LEU A 67 -10.45 10.54 -12.50
C LEU A 67 -9.82 9.37 -11.73
N ILE A 68 -10.14 8.13 -12.13
CA ILE A 68 -9.63 6.94 -11.42
C ILE A 68 -8.12 6.81 -11.62
N ASN A 69 -7.62 7.11 -12.83
CA ASN A 69 -6.19 7.08 -13.08
C ASN A 69 -5.44 8.14 -12.27
N GLU A 70 -5.96 9.37 -12.15
CA GLU A 70 -5.39 10.41 -11.31
C GLU A 70 -5.31 9.98 -9.84
N ILE A 71 -6.39 9.39 -9.30
CA ILE A 71 -6.39 8.85 -7.93
C ILE A 71 -5.30 7.76 -7.79
N SER A 72 -5.20 6.84 -8.75
CA SER A 72 -4.15 5.81 -8.76
C SER A 72 -2.74 6.40 -8.80
N ASP A 73 -2.53 7.48 -9.56
CA ASP A 73 -1.23 8.13 -9.64
C ASP A 73 -0.87 8.82 -8.30
N GLN A 74 -1.85 9.42 -7.59
CA GLN A 74 -1.65 9.92 -6.23
C GLN A 74 -1.31 8.81 -5.24
N ILE A 75 -2.01 7.67 -5.27
CA ILE A 75 -1.68 6.52 -4.42
C ILE A 75 -0.27 6.00 -4.74
N SER A 76 0.12 5.95 -6.01
CA SER A 76 1.47 5.55 -6.45
C SER A 76 2.55 6.46 -5.88
N TYR A 77 2.31 7.78 -5.89
CA TYR A 77 3.21 8.75 -5.27
C TYR A 77 3.35 8.51 -3.75
N HIS A 78 2.25 8.23 -3.05
CA HIS A 78 2.29 7.89 -1.62
C HIS A 78 2.99 6.57 -1.33
N ILE A 79 2.85 5.54 -2.17
CA ILE A 79 3.61 4.28 -2.06
C ILE A 79 5.12 4.56 -2.05
N GLN A 80 5.59 5.45 -2.94
CA GLN A 80 7.00 5.84 -2.98
C GLN A 80 7.42 6.53 -1.67
N ILE A 81 6.68 7.54 -1.22
CA ILE A 81 6.99 8.27 0.02
C ILE A 81 7.08 7.32 1.22
N VAL A 82 6.12 6.40 1.36
CA VAL A 82 6.09 5.44 2.46
C VAL A 82 7.28 4.47 2.37
N SER A 83 7.62 3.98 1.17
CA SER A 83 8.77 3.10 0.96
C SER A 83 10.11 3.76 1.32
N GLU A 84 10.28 5.03 0.92
CA GLU A 84 11.45 5.84 1.25
C GLU A 84 11.53 6.12 2.76
N ARG A 85 10.36 6.33 3.41
CA ARG A 85 10.31 6.52 4.86
C ARG A 85 10.72 5.27 5.62
N ILE A 86 10.27 4.09 5.21
CA ILE A 86 10.67 2.81 5.80
C ILE A 86 12.20 2.62 5.68
N SER A 87 12.75 2.92 4.50
CA SER A 87 14.21 2.87 4.26
C SER A 87 14.96 3.84 5.19
N THR A 88 14.42 5.05 5.40
CA THR A 88 15.00 6.05 6.33
C THR A 88 15.00 5.58 7.78
N LEU A 89 14.02 4.75 8.17
CA LEU A 89 13.98 4.09 9.48
C LEU A 89 14.89 2.86 9.58
N ALA A 90 15.78 2.67 8.60
CA ALA A 90 16.70 1.55 8.49
C ALA A 90 16.00 0.19 8.50
N CYS A 91 14.84 0.14 7.85
CA CYS A 91 14.04 -1.06 7.64
C CYS A 91 13.93 -1.35 6.14
N THR A 92 13.86 -2.62 5.74
CA THR A 92 13.56 -2.98 4.35
C THR A 92 12.09 -2.66 4.02
N PRO A 93 11.79 -1.88 2.96
CA PRO A 93 10.43 -1.73 2.46
C PRO A 93 9.98 -2.99 1.71
N LEU A 94 8.83 -3.51 2.09
CA LEU A 94 8.28 -4.74 1.51
C LEU A 94 7.30 -4.42 0.37
N VAL A 95 7.83 -4.26 -0.85
CA VAL A 95 7.10 -3.73 -2.02
C VAL A 95 6.54 -4.77 -2.99
N SER A 96 6.85 -6.05 -2.80
CA SER A 96 6.45 -7.06 -3.78
C SER A 96 4.93 -7.30 -3.75
N ILE A 97 4.34 -7.53 -4.93
CA ILE A 97 2.90 -7.84 -5.03
C ILE A 97 2.54 -9.09 -4.20
N ARG A 98 3.43 -10.09 -4.13
CA ARG A 98 3.22 -11.31 -3.33
C ARG A 98 3.06 -11.00 -1.84
N ILE A 99 3.81 -10.03 -1.33
CA ILE A 99 3.71 -9.55 0.06
C ILE A 99 2.44 -8.72 0.22
N ALA A 100 2.18 -7.78 -0.70
CA ALA A 100 1.00 -6.92 -0.63
C ALA A 100 -0.29 -7.74 -0.50
N VAL A 101 -0.43 -8.82 -1.25
CA VAL A 101 -1.59 -9.74 -1.18
C VAL A 101 -1.74 -10.42 0.20
N GLN A 102 -0.64 -10.74 0.88
CA GLN A 102 -0.71 -11.40 2.19
C GLN A 102 -1.06 -10.45 3.33
N HIS A 103 -0.63 -9.19 3.21
CA HIS A 103 -0.75 -8.23 4.30
C HIS A 103 -1.89 -7.24 4.10
N SER A 104 -2.34 -6.98 2.87
CA SER A 104 -3.40 -5.99 2.61
C SER A 104 -4.65 -6.24 3.46
N GLN A 105 -5.23 -5.15 3.97
CA GLN A 105 -6.47 -5.16 4.73
C GLN A 105 -7.71 -4.90 3.85
N LEU A 106 -7.53 -4.79 2.52
CA LEU A 106 -8.64 -4.49 1.61
C LEU A 106 -9.38 -5.76 1.18
N PRO A 107 -10.71 -5.70 1.06
CA PRO A 107 -11.47 -6.78 0.46
C PRO A 107 -11.19 -6.88 -1.05
N GLU A 108 -11.21 -8.11 -1.57
CA GLU A 108 -11.03 -8.44 -2.99
C GLU A 108 -11.87 -7.54 -3.90
N PHE A 109 -11.28 -7.00 -4.98
CA PHE A 109 -11.99 -6.15 -5.92
C PHE A 109 -12.97 -6.97 -6.78
N PRO A 110 -14.23 -6.53 -6.97
CA PRO A 110 -15.17 -7.29 -7.78
C PRO A 110 -14.67 -7.38 -9.24
N PHE A 111 -14.70 -8.57 -9.81
CA PHE A 111 -14.18 -8.87 -11.14
C PHE A 111 -15.29 -9.32 -12.11
N GLY A 112 -15.08 -9.11 -13.42
CA GLY A 112 -16.01 -9.50 -14.49
C GLY A 112 -16.77 -8.34 -15.11
N ASP A 113 -17.88 -8.64 -15.77
CA ASP A 113 -18.74 -7.62 -16.40
C ASP A 113 -19.66 -6.99 -15.36
N ILE A 114 -19.25 -5.82 -14.85
CA ILE A 114 -19.89 -5.16 -13.71
C ILE A 114 -20.32 -3.74 -14.13
N PRO A 115 -21.55 -3.30 -13.81
CA PRO A 115 -21.98 -1.92 -14.04
C PRO A 115 -21.05 -0.89 -13.41
N VAL A 116 -20.84 0.23 -14.11
CA VAL A 116 -19.95 1.31 -13.68
C VAL A 116 -20.28 1.81 -12.27
N GLU A 117 -21.56 1.88 -11.90
CA GLU A 117 -22.00 2.32 -10.57
C GLU A 117 -21.48 1.39 -9.46
N LYS A 118 -21.42 0.08 -9.73
CA LYS A 118 -20.86 -0.90 -8.79
C LYS A 118 -19.34 -0.79 -8.71
N ILE A 119 -18.65 -0.50 -9.82
CA ILE A 119 -17.21 -0.23 -9.85
C ILE A 119 -16.89 1.01 -8.99
N LEU A 120 -17.63 2.11 -9.18
CA LEU A 120 -17.43 3.34 -8.41
C LEU A 120 -17.71 3.13 -6.92
N LYS A 121 -18.77 2.40 -6.57
CA LYS A 121 -19.06 2.03 -5.18
C LYS A 121 -17.93 1.18 -4.58
N ALA A 122 -17.39 0.23 -5.34
CA ALA A 122 -16.28 -0.60 -4.91
C ALA A 122 -15.03 0.25 -4.63
N ILE A 123 -14.66 1.16 -5.54
CA ILE A 123 -13.55 2.10 -5.34
C ILE A 123 -13.75 2.93 -4.08
N ALA A 124 -14.92 3.55 -3.92
CA ALA A 124 -15.21 4.41 -2.75
C ALA A 124 -15.07 3.65 -1.43
N GLN A 125 -15.56 2.41 -1.36
CA GLN A 125 -15.43 1.56 -0.16
C GLN A 125 -13.97 1.24 0.18
N ARG A 126 -13.11 1.03 -0.83
CA ARG A 126 -11.69 0.70 -0.62
C ARG A 126 -10.87 1.90 -0.22
N ILE A 127 -11.13 3.06 -0.83
CA ILE A 127 -10.53 4.33 -0.37
C ILE A 127 -10.93 4.61 1.08
N ALA A 128 -12.20 4.39 1.44
CA ALA A 128 -12.66 4.57 2.81
C ALA A 128 -11.97 3.59 3.78
N SER A 129 -11.86 2.31 3.41
CA SER A 129 -11.20 1.27 4.22
C SER A 129 -9.71 1.57 4.41
N HIS A 130 -9.02 1.96 3.33
CA HIS A 130 -7.61 2.39 3.36
C HIS A 130 -7.41 3.64 4.21
N SER A 131 -8.29 4.63 4.09
CA SER A 131 -8.25 5.85 4.90
C SER A 131 -8.49 5.56 6.38
N GLN A 132 -9.41 4.65 6.71
CA GLN A 132 -9.66 4.22 8.08
C GLN A 132 -8.45 3.49 8.65
N PHE A 133 -7.86 2.58 7.87
CA PHE A 133 -6.64 1.87 8.25
C PHE A 133 -5.51 2.86 8.58
N ILE A 134 -5.23 3.84 7.71
CA ILE A 134 -4.19 4.84 7.97
C ILE A 134 -4.45 5.65 9.25
N LYS A 135 -5.71 6.01 9.52
CA LYS A 135 -6.08 6.78 10.71
C LYS A 135 -5.94 6.01 12.02
N GLN A 136 -6.02 4.69 11.98
CA GLN A 136 -5.83 3.82 13.15
C GLN A 136 -4.36 3.61 13.50
N SER A 137 -3.46 4.45 12.96
CA SER A 137 -2.05 4.50 13.38
C SER A 137 -1.96 4.45 14.91
N PRO A 138 -1.05 3.63 15.47
CA PRO A 138 -1.02 3.41 16.90
C PRO A 138 -0.89 4.75 17.64
N GLU A 139 -1.97 5.17 18.32
CA GLU A 139 -1.99 6.36 19.17
C GLU A 139 -0.98 6.24 20.33
N GLU A 140 -0.60 4.99 20.66
CA GLU A 140 0.35 4.61 21.69
C GLU A 140 1.81 5.02 21.40
N LEU A 141 2.15 5.43 20.16
CA LEU A 141 3.51 5.87 19.82
C LEU A 141 3.87 7.27 20.37
N TYR A 142 2.92 7.95 21.02
CA TYR A 142 3.07 9.32 21.54
C TYR A 142 2.91 9.43 23.07
N LEU A 143 2.81 8.30 23.80
CA LEU A 143 2.74 8.24 25.27
C LEU A 143 4.01 7.60 25.86
#